data_AF-A0A6J1M959-F1
#
_entry.id   AF-A0A6J1M959-F1
#
_cell.length_a   1.000
_cell.length_b   1.000
_cell.length_c   1.000
_cell.angle_alpha   90.00
_cell.angle_beta   90.00
_cell.angle_gamma   90.00
#
_symmetry.space_group_name_H-M   'P 1'
#
loop_
_entity.id
_entity.type
_entity.pdbx_description
1 polymer ?
#
loop_
_entity_poly.entity_id
_entity_poly.type
_entity_poly.pdbx_seq_one_letter_code
_entity_poly.pdbx_strand_id
1 'polypeptide(L)'
;MDQVMKKHEELGQTQAQPASGELTCSVHFVNPGLSPGSSSEDELGSVTKLVSKAEDLELEHVFKRQSADIAKNRSLFEFGHNFEDVRDWMSIEQPTKIPFKSVLRYMVENHLKTTVKIEINKMYFNCHLIVLQAYSKYFMELNPIPLVVTLPEEKVSQKAFMLVYKWMLSDKPSLERKNIIPVFVAATYLRVKDLLFHCWKYFDDRNCFNEASACVMYVESKNNLALDVVRNLMLTRIQKFLLTFVATSDFLEVPLKHLVYLLSSNEICVNSEVEILFIIVRWLGHDWQRRKSNVQSLINCIRFPSMPLWYLLCVRRVETHNLVRELLNSSNVDALINQSISQITSKMYEQKQEGFILDYDSITKNLQQSRCWIVDEACPYYHHICCPHTRDIDFKRFESYLTTLQQQPPDYWSKVELLDIKNPRKCKCMQ
;
A
#
# COMPACT_ATOMS: atom_id res chain seq x y z
N MET A 1 10.37 -39.04 6.31
CA MET A 1 10.94 -38.94 7.66
C MET A 1 12.38 -39.43 7.68
N ASP A 2 12.68 -40.58 7.06
CA ASP A 2 14.03 -41.17 7.07
C ASP A 2 15.15 -40.26 6.54
N GLN A 3 14.86 -39.42 5.54
CA GLN A 3 15.84 -38.44 5.05
C GLN A 3 16.04 -37.24 6.00
N VAL A 4 15.03 -36.89 6.80
CA VAL A 4 15.14 -35.86 7.86
C VAL A 4 15.98 -36.38 9.01
N MET A 5 15.75 -37.64 9.40
CA MET A 5 16.53 -38.34 10.43
C MET A 5 18.02 -38.38 10.03
N LYS A 6 18.33 -38.77 8.77
CA LYS A 6 19.71 -38.78 8.25
C LYS A 6 20.38 -37.40 8.20
N LYS A 7 19.67 -36.35 7.76
CA LYS A 7 20.23 -34.99 7.73
C LYS A 7 20.45 -34.40 9.13
N HIS A 8 19.64 -34.79 10.12
CA HIS A 8 19.80 -34.31 11.50
C HIS A 8 20.96 -35.03 12.22
N GLU A 9 21.25 -36.29 11.87
CA GLU A 9 22.45 -37.02 12.32
C GLU A 9 23.75 -36.35 11.82
N GLU A 10 23.74 -35.74 10.63
CA GLU A 10 24.91 -35.03 10.07
C GLU A 10 25.11 -33.61 10.63
N LEU A 11 24.09 -33.00 11.24
CA LEU A 11 24.09 -31.60 11.74
C LEU A 11 24.13 -31.49 13.28
N GLY A 12 24.24 -32.61 14.00
CA GLY A 12 24.13 -32.69 15.45
C GLY A 12 25.35 -32.24 16.26
N GLN A 13 25.77 -30.99 16.16
CA GLN A 13 26.59 -30.33 17.19
C GLN A 13 26.20 -28.85 17.35
N THR A 14 25.01 -28.59 17.91
CA THR A 14 24.78 -27.32 18.61
C THR A 14 23.75 -27.54 19.70
N GLN A 15 24.23 -27.52 20.96
CA GLN A 15 23.38 -27.57 22.15
C GLN A 15 22.55 -26.28 22.23
N ALA A 16 21.23 -26.40 22.12
CA ALA A 16 20.29 -25.35 22.54
C ALA A 16 19.55 -25.85 23.79
N GLN A 17 19.56 -25.01 24.83
CA GLN A 17 18.89 -25.27 26.10
C GLN A 17 17.37 -25.49 25.91
N PRO A 18 16.75 -26.45 26.62
CA PRO A 18 15.33 -26.69 26.52
C PRO A 18 14.55 -25.59 27.26
N ALA A 19 13.78 -24.79 26.53
CA ALA A 19 12.72 -23.98 27.12
C ALA A 19 11.60 -24.93 27.59
N SER A 20 11.47 -25.11 28.90
CA SER A 20 10.43 -25.90 29.54
C SER A 20 9.09 -25.17 29.48
N GLY A 21 8.34 -25.40 28.42
CA GLY A 21 6.92 -25.07 28.35
C GLY A 21 6.20 -26.25 27.73
N GLU A 22 5.63 -27.13 28.55
CA GLU A 22 4.75 -28.18 28.05
C GLU A 22 3.54 -27.54 27.37
N LEU A 23 3.38 -27.80 26.07
CA LEU A 23 2.15 -27.49 25.35
C LEU A 23 1.12 -28.54 25.75
N THR A 24 0.13 -28.16 26.57
CA THR A 24 -1.01 -29.03 26.89
C THR A 24 -1.92 -29.14 25.67
N CYS A 25 -2.03 -30.34 25.11
CA CYS A 25 -2.93 -30.64 23.99
C CYS A 25 -4.20 -31.28 24.53
N SER A 26 -5.34 -30.59 24.46
CA SER A 26 -6.64 -31.19 24.77
C SER A 26 -7.15 -31.99 23.58
N VAL A 27 -7.33 -33.30 23.76
CA VAL A 27 -7.81 -34.20 22.71
C VAL A 27 -9.24 -34.62 23.05
N HIS A 28 -10.11 -34.62 22.04
CA HIS A 28 -11.47 -35.17 22.18
C HIS A 28 -11.40 -36.69 22.12
N PHE A 29 -11.80 -37.36 23.20
CA PHE A 29 -11.90 -38.81 23.25
C PHE A 29 -13.36 -39.26 23.17
N VAL A 30 -13.65 -40.22 22.29
CA VAL A 30 -14.95 -40.90 22.19
C VAL A 30 -14.69 -42.37 22.53
N ASN A 31 -15.30 -42.90 23.60
CA ASN A 31 -15.13 -44.30 24.00
C ASN A 31 -16.02 -45.21 23.13
N PRO A 32 -15.44 -46.09 22.28
CA PRO A 32 -16.23 -46.94 21.39
C PRO A 32 -16.82 -48.20 22.06
N GLY A 33 -16.52 -48.46 23.34
CA GLY A 33 -16.90 -49.70 24.05
C GLY A 33 -18.31 -49.75 24.67
N LEU A 34 -19.13 -48.71 24.51
CA LEU A 34 -20.52 -48.68 25.01
C LEU A 34 -21.49 -48.79 23.84
N SER A 35 -21.72 -50.01 23.36
CA SER A 35 -22.84 -50.31 22.47
C SER A 35 -24.15 -50.34 23.27
N PRO A 36 -25.22 -49.67 22.81
CA PRO A 36 -26.48 -49.55 23.56
C PRO A 36 -27.25 -50.87 23.53
N GLY A 37 -27.08 -51.68 24.57
CA GLY A 37 -27.95 -52.83 24.86
C GLY A 37 -29.19 -52.36 25.63
N SER A 38 -30.35 -52.75 25.14
CA SER A 38 -31.70 -52.36 25.55
C SER A 38 -32.03 -52.56 27.04
N SER A 39 -32.45 -51.48 27.74
CA SER A 39 -33.74 -51.40 28.45
C SER A 39 -33.85 -50.11 29.28
N SER A 40 -34.97 -49.40 29.08
CA SER A 40 -35.68 -48.44 29.95
C SER A 40 -34.91 -47.29 30.62
N GLU A 41 -35.27 -46.07 30.17
CA GLU A 41 -35.47 -44.85 30.97
C GLU A 41 -34.40 -44.51 32.01
N ASP A 42 -33.31 -43.88 31.57
CA ASP A 42 -32.77 -42.67 32.20
C ASP A 42 -31.68 -42.06 31.30
N GLU A 43 -31.77 -40.74 31.10
CA GLU A 43 -30.83 -39.94 30.33
C GLU A 43 -29.41 -39.98 30.92
N LEU A 44 -28.42 -40.48 30.17
CA LEU A 44 -27.09 -39.89 30.17
C LEU A 44 -26.35 -40.23 28.87
N GLY A 45 -26.10 -39.19 28.08
CA GLY A 45 -25.48 -39.29 26.76
C GLY A 45 -24.05 -39.84 26.79
N SER A 46 -23.63 -40.39 25.65
CA SER A 46 -22.25 -40.70 25.29
C SER A 46 -21.29 -39.64 25.84
N VAL A 47 -20.55 -39.95 26.91
CA VAL A 47 -19.65 -39.01 27.58
C VAL A 47 -18.41 -38.80 26.71
N THR A 48 -18.47 -37.84 25.79
CA THR A 48 -17.27 -37.21 25.22
C THR A 48 -16.59 -36.40 26.32
N LYS A 49 -15.48 -36.90 26.85
CA LYS A 49 -14.66 -36.19 27.84
C LYS A 49 -13.55 -35.44 27.09
N LEU A 50 -13.39 -34.14 27.37
CA LEU A 50 -12.21 -33.41 26.97
C LEU A 50 -11.08 -33.81 27.92
N VAL A 51 -10.00 -34.39 27.41
CA VAL A 51 -8.88 -34.83 28.24
C VAL A 51 -7.67 -33.97 27.91
N SER A 52 -7.18 -33.27 28.92
CA SER A 52 -6.08 -32.28 28.79
C SER A 52 -4.75 -32.78 29.32
N LYS A 53 -4.79 -33.80 30.17
CA LYS A 53 -3.67 -34.43 30.85
C LYS A 53 -3.78 -35.95 30.71
N ALA A 54 -2.64 -36.62 30.57
CA ALA A 54 -2.63 -38.08 30.42
C ALA A 54 -3.15 -38.78 31.69
N GLU A 55 -2.90 -38.17 32.84
CA GLU A 55 -3.33 -38.62 34.17
C GLU A 55 -4.86 -38.67 34.30
N ASP A 56 -5.60 -37.84 33.55
CA ASP A 56 -7.07 -37.83 33.55
C ASP A 56 -7.70 -39.08 32.87
N LEU A 57 -6.86 -39.92 32.24
CA LEU A 57 -7.23 -41.19 31.59
C LEU A 57 -6.99 -42.41 32.48
N GLU A 58 -6.37 -42.26 33.66
CA GLU A 58 -6.14 -43.37 34.59
C GLU A 58 -7.49 -43.87 35.14
N LEU A 59 -7.98 -44.99 34.62
CA LEU A 59 -9.07 -45.74 35.24
C LEU A 59 -8.52 -46.32 36.54
N GLU A 60 -9.10 -45.93 37.68
CA GLU A 60 -8.71 -46.46 38.99
C GLU A 60 -8.62 -47.99 38.92
N HIS A 61 -7.41 -48.55 38.94
CA HIS A 61 -7.18 -49.98 39.14
C HIS A 61 -7.51 -50.31 40.61
N VAL A 62 -8.80 -50.26 40.97
CA VAL A 62 -9.32 -50.64 42.28
C VAL A 62 -9.32 -52.18 42.37
N PHE A 63 -8.16 -52.78 42.58
CA PHE A 63 -8.10 -54.17 43.02
C PHE A 63 -8.39 -54.20 44.52
N LYS A 64 -9.64 -54.53 44.86
CA LYS A 64 -10.09 -54.81 46.23
C LYS A 64 -9.14 -55.82 46.88
N ARG A 65 -8.44 -55.41 47.94
CA ARG A 65 -7.77 -56.33 48.88
C ARG A 65 -8.83 -57.26 49.47
N GLN A 66 -8.97 -58.46 48.91
CA GLN A 66 -9.71 -59.54 49.57
C GLN A 66 -8.77 -60.21 50.57
N SER A 67 -9.24 -60.25 51.81
CA SER A 67 -8.60 -60.83 52.97
C SER A 67 -8.22 -62.30 52.73
N ALA A 68 -7.10 -62.69 53.33
CA ALA A 68 -6.37 -63.92 53.10
C ALA A 68 -7.21 -65.20 53.21
N ASP A 69 -7.01 -66.09 52.23
CA ASP A 69 -7.14 -67.53 52.44
C ASP A 69 -5.87 -68.22 51.93
N ILE A 70 -5.37 -69.14 52.74
CA ILE A 70 -4.03 -69.72 52.68
C ILE A 70 -3.95 -70.75 51.53
N ALA A 71 -2.86 -70.67 50.75
CA ALA A 71 -2.48 -71.50 49.59
C ALA A 71 -2.98 -71.05 48.19
N LYS A 72 -2.60 -69.83 47.77
CA LYS A 72 -2.55 -69.46 46.34
C LYS A 72 -1.20 -68.84 46.00
N ASN A 73 -0.62 -69.27 44.88
CA ASN A 73 0.58 -68.67 44.30
C ASN A 73 0.37 -67.16 44.15
N ARG A 74 1.11 -66.37 44.91
CA ARG A 74 1.04 -64.89 44.88
C ARG A 74 1.67 -64.37 43.59
N SER A 75 1.12 -63.31 43.02
CA SER A 75 1.68 -62.67 41.82
C SER A 75 2.98 -61.92 42.12
N LEU A 76 3.82 -61.68 41.12
CA LEU A 76 5.06 -60.90 41.27
C LEU A 76 4.80 -59.49 41.85
N PHE A 77 3.68 -58.88 41.46
CA PHE A 77 3.24 -57.58 41.98
C PHE A 77 2.90 -57.62 43.47
N GLU A 78 2.25 -58.71 43.93
CA GLU A 78 1.98 -58.94 45.37
C GLU A 78 3.24 -59.23 46.20
N PHE A 79 4.34 -59.65 45.56
CA PHE A 79 5.68 -59.73 46.16
C PHE A 79 6.40 -58.37 46.16
N GLY A 80 5.76 -57.30 45.69
CA GLY A 80 6.35 -55.96 45.62
C GLY A 80 7.26 -55.75 44.41
N HIS A 81 7.22 -56.64 43.41
CA HIS A 81 7.91 -56.43 42.15
C HIS A 81 6.97 -55.75 41.15
N ASN A 82 7.11 -54.44 41.00
CA ASN A 82 6.46 -53.62 39.98
C ASN A 82 7.48 -53.26 38.88
N PHE A 83 7.03 -53.16 37.63
CA PHE A 83 7.85 -52.66 36.52
C PHE A 83 7.85 -51.12 36.43
N GLU A 84 6.92 -50.44 37.10
CA GLU A 84 6.81 -48.97 37.10
C GLU A 84 7.84 -48.33 38.06
N ASP A 85 8.22 -49.04 39.13
CA ASP A 85 9.11 -48.54 40.19
C ASP A 85 10.60 -48.77 39.86
N VAL A 86 11.07 -48.18 38.76
CA VAL A 86 12.50 -48.23 38.39
C VAL A 86 13.24 -47.03 39.01
N ARG A 87 14.22 -47.32 39.86
CA ARG A 87 15.09 -46.29 40.45
C ARG A 87 15.75 -45.47 39.35
N ASP A 88 15.71 -44.15 39.52
CA ASP A 88 16.36 -43.18 38.65
C ASP A 88 15.86 -43.18 37.18
N TRP A 89 14.66 -43.71 36.90
CA TRP A 89 14.08 -43.78 35.54
C TRP A 89 14.07 -42.44 34.80
N MET A 90 13.68 -41.36 35.48
CA MET A 90 13.65 -40.01 34.92
C MET A 90 15.04 -39.40 34.67
N SER A 91 16.09 -40.01 35.21
CA SER A 91 17.48 -39.56 35.00
C SER A 91 18.15 -40.24 33.81
N ILE A 92 17.54 -41.27 33.23
CA ILE A 92 18.04 -41.94 32.03
C ILE A 92 18.03 -40.94 30.87
N GLU A 93 19.17 -40.79 30.18
CA GLU A 93 19.28 -39.95 28.99
C GLU A 93 18.28 -40.39 27.93
N GLN A 94 17.26 -39.56 27.71
CA GLN A 94 16.23 -39.81 26.71
C GLN A 94 16.76 -39.45 25.32
N PRO A 95 16.39 -40.21 24.27
CA PRO A 95 16.76 -39.85 22.91
C PRO A 95 16.18 -38.48 22.55
N THR A 96 16.99 -37.67 21.87
CA THR A 96 16.54 -36.33 21.47
C THR A 96 15.44 -36.44 20.40
N LYS A 97 14.28 -35.84 20.69
CA LYS A 97 13.17 -35.75 19.74
C LYS A 97 13.42 -34.61 18.76
N ILE A 98 13.24 -34.84 17.46
CA ILE A 98 13.28 -33.77 16.46
C ILE A 98 12.19 -32.74 16.80
N PRO A 99 12.53 -31.44 16.92
CA PRO A 99 11.54 -30.41 17.24
C PRO A 99 10.39 -30.41 16.23
N PHE A 100 9.15 -30.38 16.72
CA PHE A 100 7.95 -30.41 15.87
C PHE A 100 7.95 -29.31 14.80
N LYS A 101 8.44 -28.11 15.14
CA LYS A 101 8.65 -27.00 14.20
C LYS A 101 9.53 -27.39 13.01
N SER A 102 10.61 -28.14 13.24
CA SER A 102 11.53 -28.58 12.18
C SER A 102 10.86 -29.62 11.27
N VAL A 103 10.07 -30.52 11.83
CA VAL A 103 9.30 -31.52 11.06
C VAL A 103 8.28 -30.82 10.16
N LEU A 104 7.49 -29.88 10.71
CA LEU A 104 6.51 -29.12 9.93
C LEU A 104 7.19 -28.30 8.83
N ARG A 105 8.29 -27.61 9.16
CA ARG A 105 9.08 -26.86 8.18
C ARG A 105 9.53 -27.74 7.02
N TYR A 106 10.11 -28.90 7.32
CA TYR A 106 10.52 -29.86 6.30
C TYR A 106 9.35 -30.31 5.41
N MET A 107 8.19 -30.62 6.03
CA MET A 107 7.01 -31.04 5.26
C MET A 107 6.57 -29.95 4.28
N VAL A 108 6.52 -28.70 4.74
CA VAL A 108 6.07 -27.56 3.96
C VAL A 108 7.07 -27.21 2.84
N GLU A 109 8.37 -27.17 3.15
CA GLU A 109 9.45 -26.87 2.20
C GLU A 109 9.55 -27.91 1.08
N ASN A 110 9.27 -29.19 1.37
CA ASN A 110 9.27 -30.27 0.37
C ASN A 110 7.89 -30.50 -0.27
N HIS A 111 6.92 -29.62 -0.02
CA HIS A 111 5.56 -29.71 -0.55
C HIS A 111 4.87 -31.06 -0.30
N LEU A 112 5.08 -31.62 0.89
CA LEU A 112 4.50 -32.91 1.30
C LEU A 112 3.15 -32.69 1.97
N LYS A 113 2.18 -33.56 1.68
CA LYS A 113 0.86 -33.58 2.34
C LYS A 113 0.05 -32.28 2.16
N THR A 114 0.10 -31.70 0.97
CA THR A 114 -0.81 -30.61 0.57
C THR A 114 -2.26 -31.07 0.64
N THR A 115 -3.15 -30.20 1.12
CA THR A 115 -4.55 -30.55 1.44
C THR A 115 -5.58 -29.82 0.59
N VAL A 116 -5.16 -28.85 -0.23
CA VAL A 116 -6.05 -28.08 -1.11
C VAL A 116 -5.38 -27.83 -2.46
N LYS A 117 -6.20 -27.75 -3.51
CA LYS A 117 -5.76 -27.43 -4.88
C LYS A 117 -6.31 -26.08 -5.29
N ILE A 118 -5.45 -25.14 -5.67
CA ILE A 118 -5.86 -23.83 -6.16
C ILE A 118 -5.86 -23.85 -7.68
N GLU A 119 -6.96 -23.46 -8.30
CA GLU A 119 -7.11 -23.36 -9.75
C GLU A 119 -7.11 -21.91 -10.20
N ILE A 120 -6.25 -21.56 -11.15
CA ILE A 120 -6.17 -20.23 -11.76
C ILE A 120 -5.93 -20.38 -13.25
N ASN A 121 -6.90 -19.98 -14.07
CA ASN A 121 -6.84 -20.10 -15.53
C ASN A 121 -6.34 -21.49 -15.97
N LYS A 122 -7.04 -22.54 -15.52
CA LYS A 122 -6.77 -23.96 -15.81
C LYS A 122 -5.41 -24.49 -15.33
N MET A 123 -4.61 -23.69 -14.63
CA MET A 123 -3.41 -24.16 -13.93
C MET A 123 -3.75 -24.48 -12.48
N TYR A 124 -3.04 -25.46 -11.94
CA TYR A 124 -3.31 -26.02 -10.62
C TYR A 124 -2.10 -25.94 -9.70
N PHE A 125 -2.33 -25.49 -8.47
CA PHE A 125 -1.30 -25.38 -7.43
C PHE A 125 -1.72 -26.21 -6.22
N ASN A 126 -0.90 -27.19 -5.84
CA ASN A 126 -1.12 -27.95 -4.62
C ASN A 126 -0.55 -27.17 -3.43
N CYS A 127 -1.38 -26.87 -2.45
CA CYS A 127 -1.03 -26.01 -1.33
C CYS A 127 -1.40 -26.64 0.02
N HIS A 128 -0.72 -26.17 1.07
CA HIS A 128 -1.08 -26.46 2.45
C HIS A 128 -2.17 -25.48 2.89
N LEU A 129 -3.40 -25.96 3.09
CA LEU A 129 -4.51 -25.10 3.48
C LEU A 129 -4.22 -24.34 4.78
N ILE A 130 -3.58 -25.00 5.75
CA ILE A 130 -3.27 -24.39 7.05
C ILE A 130 -2.35 -23.17 6.91
N VAL A 131 -1.40 -23.19 5.96
CA VAL A 131 -0.54 -22.03 5.66
C VAL A 131 -1.36 -20.91 5.07
N LEU A 132 -2.22 -21.22 4.09
CA LEU A 132 -3.10 -20.22 3.48
C LEU A 132 -3.99 -19.58 4.55
N GLN A 133 -4.61 -20.37 5.42
CA GLN A 133 -5.46 -19.88 6.51
C GLN A 133 -4.69 -19.05 7.54
N ALA A 134 -3.43 -19.39 7.84
CA ALA A 134 -2.63 -18.62 8.78
C ALA A 134 -2.43 -17.15 8.36
N TYR A 135 -2.36 -16.87 7.05
CA TYR A 135 -2.05 -15.53 6.53
C TYR A 135 -3.19 -14.85 5.76
N SER A 136 -4.18 -15.61 5.29
CA SER A 136 -5.23 -15.11 4.41
C SER A 136 -6.61 -15.26 5.04
N LYS A 137 -7.26 -14.12 5.28
CA LYS A 137 -8.65 -14.08 5.72
C LYS A 137 -9.61 -14.68 4.69
N TYR A 138 -9.27 -14.63 3.40
CA TYR A 138 -10.02 -15.31 2.34
C TYR A 138 -10.13 -16.82 2.58
N PHE A 139 -9.01 -17.49 2.83
CA PHE A 139 -9.01 -18.94 3.04
C PHE A 139 -9.52 -19.35 4.43
N MET A 140 -9.38 -18.50 5.46
CA MET A 140 -9.96 -18.75 6.79
C MET A 140 -11.49 -18.85 6.77
N GLU A 141 -12.15 -18.08 5.91
CA GLU A 141 -13.61 -17.98 5.87
C GLU A 141 -14.27 -18.99 4.90
N LEU A 142 -13.49 -19.85 4.24
CA LEU A 142 -14.05 -20.88 3.37
C LEU A 142 -14.80 -21.92 4.20
N ASN A 143 -16.13 -21.96 4.04
CA ASN A 143 -16.98 -22.97 4.65
C ASN A 143 -18.14 -23.34 3.72
N PRO A 144 -18.29 -24.62 3.31
CA PRO A 144 -17.37 -25.73 3.58
C PRO A 144 -16.01 -25.52 2.91
N ILE A 145 -14.96 -26.17 3.42
CA ILE A 145 -13.64 -26.13 2.81
C ILE A 145 -13.67 -27.00 1.54
N PRO A 146 -13.55 -26.42 0.34
CA PRO A 146 -13.57 -27.20 -0.89
C PRO A 146 -12.21 -27.85 -1.14
N LEU A 147 -12.21 -28.98 -1.84
CA LEU A 147 -10.97 -29.66 -2.27
C LEU A 147 -10.21 -28.84 -3.32
N VAL A 148 -10.96 -28.10 -4.15
CA VAL A 148 -10.45 -27.20 -5.20
C VAL A 148 -11.02 -25.80 -4.99
N VAL A 149 -10.15 -24.79 -4.94
CA VAL A 149 -10.55 -23.38 -4.88
C VAL A 149 -10.17 -22.71 -6.19
N THR A 150 -11.15 -22.24 -6.95
CA THR A 150 -10.90 -21.50 -8.20
C THR A 150 -10.81 -19.99 -7.89
N LEU A 151 -9.69 -19.37 -8.30
CA LEU A 151 -9.49 -17.92 -8.15
C LEU A 151 -9.60 -17.22 -9.53
N PRO A 152 -10.18 -16.01 -9.57
CA PRO A 152 -10.30 -15.26 -10.82
C PRO A 152 -8.94 -14.70 -11.27
N GLU A 153 -8.51 -15.03 -12.48
CA GLU A 153 -7.23 -14.61 -13.06
C GLU A 153 -7.06 -13.08 -13.11
N GLU A 154 -8.16 -12.36 -13.38
CA GLU A 154 -8.26 -10.90 -13.41
C GLU A 154 -7.83 -10.24 -12.08
N LYS A 155 -7.97 -10.95 -10.95
CA LYS A 155 -7.61 -10.44 -9.61
C LYS A 155 -6.36 -11.11 -9.07
N VAL A 156 -6.15 -12.38 -9.39
CA VAL A 156 -5.04 -13.19 -8.92
C VAL A 156 -4.48 -13.97 -10.10
N SER A 157 -3.43 -13.43 -10.73
CA SER A 157 -2.71 -14.19 -11.76
C SER A 157 -1.93 -15.35 -11.14
N GLN A 158 -1.63 -16.36 -11.96
CA GLN A 158 -0.83 -17.54 -11.56
C GLN A 158 0.49 -17.13 -10.91
N LYS A 159 1.22 -16.19 -11.54
CA LYS A 159 2.49 -15.66 -11.04
C LYS A 159 2.30 -14.90 -9.72
N ALA A 160 1.27 -14.07 -9.60
CA ALA A 160 0.99 -13.33 -8.37
C ALA A 160 0.68 -14.28 -7.22
N PHE A 161 -0.16 -15.30 -7.46
CA PHE A 161 -0.46 -16.32 -6.47
C PHE A 161 0.80 -17.05 -6.00
N MET A 162 1.65 -17.49 -6.92
CA MET A 162 2.92 -18.15 -6.56
C MET A 162 3.80 -17.26 -5.70
N LEU A 163 3.91 -15.97 -6.01
CA LEU A 163 4.70 -15.02 -5.22
C LEU A 163 4.08 -14.77 -3.83
N VAL A 164 2.76 -14.66 -3.74
CA VAL A 164 2.04 -14.55 -2.47
C VAL A 164 2.24 -15.81 -1.63
N TYR A 165 2.13 -16.99 -2.22
CA TYR A 165 2.32 -18.25 -1.51
C TYR A 165 3.77 -18.42 -1.07
N LYS A 166 4.74 -18.15 -1.94
CA LYS A 166 6.16 -18.12 -1.59
C LYS A 166 6.44 -17.13 -0.45
N TRP A 167 5.78 -15.98 -0.44
CA TRP A 167 5.88 -15.00 0.64
C TRP A 167 5.41 -15.60 1.97
N MET A 168 4.29 -16.34 1.99
CA MET A 168 3.77 -17.02 3.19
C MET A 168 4.71 -18.11 3.71
N LEU A 169 5.48 -18.75 2.83
CA LEU A 169 6.41 -19.82 3.18
C LEU A 169 7.78 -19.33 3.64
N SER A 170 8.10 -18.05 3.40
CA SER A 170 9.44 -17.52 3.60
C SER A 170 9.57 -16.80 4.95
N ASP A 171 10.64 -17.09 5.70
CA ASP A 171 10.93 -16.36 6.94
C ASP A 171 11.40 -14.92 6.69
N LYS A 172 12.06 -14.68 5.55
CA LYS A 172 12.61 -13.38 5.16
C LYS A 172 12.21 -13.05 3.72
N PRO A 173 10.92 -12.79 3.48
CA PRO A 173 10.44 -12.61 2.12
C PRO A 173 10.93 -11.30 1.52
N SER A 174 11.34 -11.33 0.25
CA SER A 174 11.71 -10.16 -0.54
C SER A 174 10.71 -9.96 -1.68
N LEU A 175 10.24 -8.72 -1.88
CA LEU A 175 9.35 -8.39 -2.99
C LEU A 175 10.13 -7.70 -4.12
N GLU A 176 9.95 -8.19 -5.34
CA GLU A 176 10.53 -7.56 -6.53
C GLU A 176 9.63 -6.43 -7.03
N ARG A 177 10.22 -5.26 -7.30
CA ARG A 177 9.51 -4.07 -7.81
C ARG A 177 8.60 -4.40 -9.00
N LYS A 178 9.10 -5.14 -9.99
CA LYS A 178 8.34 -5.49 -11.21
C LYS A 178 7.06 -6.29 -10.94
N ASN A 179 6.95 -6.94 -9.79
CA ASN A 179 5.78 -7.74 -9.42
C ASN A 179 4.96 -7.10 -8.28
N ILE A 180 5.34 -5.92 -7.77
CA ILE A 180 4.70 -5.36 -6.57
C ILE A 180 3.22 -5.08 -6.79
N ILE A 181 2.85 -4.59 -7.98
CA ILE A 181 1.46 -4.29 -8.35
C ILE A 181 0.61 -5.55 -8.41
N PRO A 182 0.94 -6.59 -9.21
CA PRO A 182 0.13 -7.80 -9.25
C PRO A 182 0.10 -8.53 -7.90
N VAL A 183 1.19 -8.48 -7.11
CA VAL A 183 1.21 -9.03 -5.75
C VAL A 183 0.26 -8.26 -4.83
N PHE A 184 0.27 -6.94 -4.87
CA PHE A 184 -0.63 -6.12 -4.06
C PHE A 184 -2.10 -6.40 -4.38
N VAL A 185 -2.45 -6.42 -5.67
CA VAL A 185 -3.82 -6.72 -6.13
C VAL A 185 -4.26 -8.10 -5.65
N ALA A 186 -3.41 -9.11 -5.79
CA ALA A 186 -3.68 -10.45 -5.32
C ALA A 186 -3.82 -10.51 -3.78
N ALA A 187 -2.95 -9.83 -3.05
CA ALA A 187 -2.99 -9.74 -1.59
C ALA A 187 -4.25 -9.02 -1.10
N THR A 188 -4.75 -8.03 -1.84
CA THR A 188 -6.02 -7.35 -1.55
C THR A 188 -7.18 -8.33 -1.70
N TYR A 189 -7.24 -9.05 -2.82
CA TYR A 189 -8.30 -10.05 -3.06
C TYR A 189 -8.27 -11.18 -2.02
N LEU A 190 -7.08 -11.72 -1.76
CA LEU A 190 -6.86 -12.78 -0.77
C LEU A 190 -6.87 -12.28 0.68
N ARG A 191 -7.02 -10.98 0.91
CA ARG A 191 -7.08 -10.36 2.25
C ARG A 191 -5.88 -10.75 3.14
N VAL A 192 -4.67 -10.66 2.59
CA VAL A 192 -3.40 -10.96 3.28
C VAL A 192 -2.82 -9.67 3.85
N LYS A 193 -3.19 -9.33 5.09
CA LYS A 193 -2.89 -8.01 5.69
C LYS A 193 -1.40 -7.71 5.80
N ASP A 194 -0.62 -8.67 6.27
CA ASP A 194 0.82 -8.47 6.50
C ASP A 194 1.59 -8.26 5.20
N LEU A 195 1.17 -8.94 4.12
CA LEU A 195 1.72 -8.74 2.79
C LEU A 195 1.34 -7.37 2.22
N LEU A 196 0.10 -6.91 2.44
CA LEU A 196 -0.30 -5.55 2.06
C LEU A 196 0.55 -4.50 2.79
N PHE A 197 0.79 -4.68 4.10
CA PHE A 197 1.67 -3.80 4.87
C PHE A 197 3.10 -3.81 4.34
N HIS A 198 3.63 -4.98 3.97
CA HIS A 198 4.95 -5.07 3.34
C HIS A 198 5.01 -4.33 2.00
N CYS A 199 3.99 -4.45 1.15
CA CYS A 199 3.91 -3.68 -0.10
C CYS A 199 3.87 -2.16 0.17
N TRP A 200 3.13 -1.74 1.19
CA TRP A 200 3.01 -0.32 1.57
C TRP A 200 4.34 0.33 1.92
N LYS A 201 5.28 -0.40 2.52
CA LYS A 201 6.64 0.13 2.79
C LYS A 201 7.33 0.64 1.52
N TYR A 202 7.10 0.00 0.38
CA TYR A 202 7.66 0.44 -0.89
C TYR A 202 6.84 1.55 -1.53
N PHE A 203 5.50 1.49 -1.45
CA PHE A 203 4.65 2.55 -2.00
C PHE A 203 4.85 3.88 -1.29
N ASP A 204 5.13 3.85 0.01
CA ASP A 204 5.35 5.05 0.84
C ASP A 204 6.78 5.61 0.72
N ASP A 205 7.75 4.79 0.30
CA ASP A 205 9.12 5.25 0.07
C ASP A 205 9.24 6.10 -1.23
N ARG A 206 9.74 7.33 -1.10
CA ARG A 206 9.98 8.25 -2.24
C ARG A 206 11.14 7.82 -3.13
N ASN A 207 12.10 7.07 -2.60
CA ASN A 207 13.18 6.49 -3.40
C ASN A 207 12.68 5.35 -4.28
N CYS A 208 11.67 4.62 -3.78
CA CYS A 208 10.98 3.63 -4.58
C CYS A 208 10.13 4.31 -5.65
N PHE A 209 9.23 5.23 -5.32
CA PHE A 209 8.44 5.93 -6.34
C PHE A 209 8.77 7.43 -6.36
N ASN A 210 9.71 7.79 -7.25
CA ASN A 210 9.98 9.19 -7.62
C ASN A 210 8.77 9.79 -8.38
N GLU A 211 8.77 11.10 -8.63
CA GLU A 211 7.60 11.79 -9.19
C GLU A 211 7.14 11.23 -10.56
N ALA A 212 8.08 10.97 -11.47
CA ALA A 212 7.77 10.40 -12.78
C ALA A 212 7.16 8.99 -12.66
N SER A 213 7.78 8.10 -11.89
CA SER A 213 7.26 6.75 -11.68
C SER A 213 5.95 6.72 -10.89
N ALA A 214 5.73 7.68 -9.98
CA ALA A 214 4.46 7.87 -9.31
C ALA A 214 3.37 8.31 -10.29
N CYS A 215 3.67 9.23 -11.20
CA CYS A 215 2.73 9.66 -12.24
C CYS A 215 2.37 8.50 -13.19
N VAL A 216 3.35 7.72 -13.65
CA VAL A 216 3.10 6.50 -14.45
C VAL A 216 2.21 5.53 -13.68
N MET A 217 2.52 5.28 -12.41
CA MET A 217 1.73 4.39 -11.56
C MET A 217 0.29 4.91 -11.37
N TYR A 218 0.10 6.23 -11.27
CA TYR A 218 -1.22 6.83 -11.20
C TYR A 218 -2.04 6.54 -12.47
N VAL A 219 -1.44 6.70 -13.65
CA VAL A 219 -2.09 6.47 -14.95
C VAL A 219 -2.41 4.98 -15.16
N GLU A 220 -1.45 4.09 -14.91
CA GLU A 220 -1.61 2.65 -15.12
C GLU A 220 -2.62 2.01 -14.17
N SER A 221 -2.80 2.58 -12.96
CA SER A 221 -3.76 2.07 -11.97
C SER A 221 -5.20 2.54 -12.16
N LYS A 222 -5.51 3.33 -13.20
CA LYS A 222 -6.85 3.93 -13.38
C LYS A 222 -7.99 2.89 -13.44
N ASN A 223 -7.72 1.70 -13.99
CA ASN A 223 -8.72 0.65 -14.18
C ASN A 223 -8.79 -0.36 -13.03
N ASN A 224 -7.98 -0.21 -11.97
CA ASN A 224 -7.89 -1.20 -10.91
C ASN A 224 -8.27 -0.62 -9.54
N LEU A 225 -9.48 -0.97 -9.08
CA LEU A 225 -10.05 -0.51 -7.81
C LEU A 225 -9.19 -0.87 -6.59
N ALA A 226 -8.46 -1.99 -6.63
CA ALA A 226 -7.59 -2.37 -5.51
C ALA A 226 -6.46 -1.34 -5.29
N LEU A 227 -6.07 -0.62 -6.35
CA LEU A 227 -5.00 0.37 -6.32
C LEU A 227 -5.50 1.79 -6.05
N ASP A 228 -6.79 2.03 -5.80
CA ASP A 228 -7.33 3.38 -5.63
C ASP A 228 -6.60 4.17 -4.53
N VAL A 229 -6.29 3.54 -3.40
CA VAL A 229 -5.56 4.18 -2.29
C VAL A 229 -4.11 4.49 -2.70
N VAL A 230 -3.46 3.57 -3.41
CA VAL A 230 -2.10 3.75 -3.94
C VAL A 230 -2.10 4.88 -4.96
N ARG A 231 -3.09 4.93 -5.86
CA ARG A 231 -3.26 5.97 -6.87
C ARG A 231 -3.39 7.35 -6.25
N ASN A 232 -4.18 7.48 -5.18
CA ASN A 232 -4.30 8.74 -4.43
C ASN A 232 -2.95 9.15 -3.81
N LEU A 233 -2.21 8.22 -3.21
CA LEU A 233 -0.86 8.49 -2.70
C LEU A 233 0.08 8.96 -3.82
N MET A 234 0.07 8.32 -4.98
CA MET A 234 0.93 8.69 -6.10
C MET A 234 0.66 10.11 -6.61
N LEU A 235 -0.60 10.54 -6.61
CA LEU A 235 -0.99 11.88 -6.98
C LEU A 235 -0.37 12.95 -6.06
N THR A 236 -0.20 12.66 -4.76
CA THR A 236 0.44 13.57 -3.80
C THR A 236 1.93 13.82 -4.07
N ARG A 237 2.56 12.94 -4.86
CA ARG A 237 3.99 13.00 -5.16
C ARG A 237 4.30 13.87 -6.37
N ILE A 238 3.30 14.21 -7.17
CA ILE A 238 3.51 15.02 -8.38
C ILE A 238 3.75 16.46 -7.94
N GLN A 239 4.99 16.93 -8.11
CA GLN A 239 5.43 18.29 -7.79
C GLN A 239 6.04 18.94 -9.04
N LYS A 240 7.35 18.81 -9.24
CA LYS A 240 8.09 19.28 -10.44
C LYS A 240 7.63 18.60 -11.71
N PHE A 241 7.16 17.36 -11.61
CA PHE A 241 6.68 16.60 -12.77
C PHE A 241 5.33 17.10 -13.31
N LEU A 242 4.65 18.03 -12.63
CA LEU A 242 3.31 18.48 -13.03
C LEU A 242 3.24 18.96 -14.49
N LEU A 243 4.10 19.90 -14.90
CA LEU A 243 4.03 20.47 -16.24
C LEU A 243 4.37 19.45 -17.33
N THR A 244 5.29 18.53 -17.03
CA THR A 244 5.56 17.38 -17.90
C THR A 244 4.32 16.49 -18.03
N PHE A 245 3.63 16.22 -16.92
CA PHE A 245 2.38 15.47 -16.96
C PHE A 245 1.28 16.20 -17.74
N VAL A 246 1.08 17.50 -17.52
CA VAL A 246 0.11 18.35 -18.24
C VAL A 246 0.32 18.33 -19.76
N ALA A 247 1.57 18.20 -20.20
CA ALA A 247 1.89 18.10 -21.62
C ALA A 247 1.37 16.80 -22.25
N THR A 248 1.08 15.74 -21.49
CA THR A 248 0.63 14.45 -22.01
C THR A 248 -0.87 14.40 -22.33
N SER A 249 -1.28 13.41 -23.14
CA SER A 249 -2.70 13.08 -23.31
C SER A 249 -3.29 12.43 -22.06
N ASP A 250 -2.49 11.71 -21.26
CA ASP A 250 -2.95 11.07 -20.02
C ASP A 250 -3.50 12.07 -19.01
N PHE A 251 -2.96 13.29 -18.98
CA PHE A 251 -3.47 14.36 -18.15
C PHE A 251 -4.90 14.78 -18.53
N LEU A 252 -5.26 14.72 -19.81
CA LEU A 252 -6.59 15.11 -20.28
C LEU A 252 -7.68 14.12 -19.82
N GLU A 253 -7.28 12.89 -19.49
CA GLU A 253 -8.13 11.81 -18.97
C GLU A 253 -8.27 11.82 -17.44
N VAL A 254 -7.60 12.76 -16.74
CA VAL A 254 -7.67 12.87 -15.27
C VAL A 254 -9.10 13.18 -14.83
N PRO A 255 -9.70 12.40 -13.90
CA PRO A 255 -11.02 12.69 -13.36
C PRO A 255 -11.05 14.00 -12.56
N LEU A 256 -12.16 14.73 -12.63
CA LEU A 256 -12.33 16.03 -11.95
C LEU A 256 -11.90 16.02 -10.48
N LYS A 257 -12.29 15.00 -9.72
CA LYS A 257 -11.96 14.89 -8.29
C LYS A 257 -10.45 14.85 -8.05
N HIS A 258 -9.72 14.11 -8.87
CA HIS A 258 -8.26 14.03 -8.78
C HIS A 258 -7.61 15.32 -9.27
N LEU A 259 -8.15 15.94 -10.32
CA LEU A 259 -7.65 17.22 -10.82
C LEU A 259 -7.77 18.32 -9.77
N VAL A 260 -8.94 18.47 -9.14
CA VAL A 260 -9.17 19.42 -8.05
C VAL A 260 -8.21 19.15 -6.89
N TYR A 261 -8.04 17.87 -6.51
CA TYR A 261 -7.10 17.50 -5.45
C TYR A 261 -5.66 17.90 -5.77
N LEU A 262 -5.19 17.58 -6.98
CA LEU A 262 -3.84 17.91 -7.45
C LEU A 262 -3.63 19.43 -7.50
N LEU A 263 -4.55 20.16 -8.14
CA LEU A 263 -4.45 21.61 -8.30
C LEU A 263 -4.73 22.37 -7.00
N SER A 264 -5.30 21.77 -5.96
CA SER A 264 -5.45 22.46 -4.67
C SER A 264 -4.16 22.43 -3.83
N SER A 265 -3.23 21.53 -4.15
CA SER A 265 -2.00 21.32 -3.36
C SER A 265 -1.00 22.49 -3.43
N ASN A 266 -0.39 22.83 -2.30
CA ASN A 266 0.71 23.81 -2.23
C ASN A 266 2.04 23.28 -2.81
N GLU A 267 2.18 21.96 -2.90
CA GLU A 267 3.43 21.27 -3.24
C GLU A 267 3.70 21.23 -4.75
N ILE A 268 2.68 21.51 -5.58
CA ILE A 268 2.87 21.45 -7.02
C ILE A 268 3.76 22.59 -7.51
N CYS A 269 4.56 22.30 -8.53
CA CYS A 269 5.52 23.24 -9.07
C CYS A 269 5.07 23.80 -10.42
N VAL A 270 5.05 25.12 -10.54
CA VAL A 270 4.71 25.86 -11.78
C VAL A 270 5.61 27.08 -11.96
N ASN A 271 5.70 27.65 -13.17
CA ASN A 271 6.43 28.90 -13.41
C ASN A 271 5.62 30.13 -12.99
N SER A 272 4.28 30.09 -13.11
CA SER A 272 3.38 31.17 -12.71
C SER A 272 1.98 30.63 -12.37
N GLU A 273 1.22 31.27 -11.46
CA GLU A 273 -0.16 30.84 -11.15
C GLU A 273 -1.07 30.95 -12.39
N VAL A 274 -0.66 31.78 -13.36
CA VAL A 274 -1.27 31.86 -14.69
C VAL A 274 -1.26 30.50 -15.40
N GLU A 275 -0.24 29.66 -15.20
CA GLU A 275 -0.21 28.32 -15.77
C GLU A 275 -1.30 27.42 -15.18
N ILE A 276 -1.71 27.62 -13.90
CA ILE A 276 -2.82 26.85 -13.31
C ILE A 276 -4.14 27.14 -14.03
N LEU A 277 -4.38 28.43 -14.35
CA LEU A 277 -5.50 28.83 -15.18
C LEU A 277 -5.45 28.14 -16.55
N PHE A 278 -4.28 28.11 -17.19
CA PHE A 278 -4.12 27.49 -18.50
C PHE A 278 -4.21 25.96 -18.47
N ILE A 279 -3.71 25.31 -17.41
CA ILE A 279 -3.89 23.87 -17.16
C ILE A 279 -5.38 23.53 -17.10
N ILE A 280 -6.16 24.33 -16.37
CA ILE A 280 -7.61 24.16 -16.27
C ILE A 280 -8.28 24.34 -17.63
N VAL A 281 -7.92 25.38 -18.38
CA VAL A 281 -8.47 25.63 -19.72
C VAL A 281 -8.13 24.49 -20.69
N ARG A 282 -6.90 23.98 -20.66
CA ARG A 282 -6.47 22.82 -21.46
C ARG A 282 -7.31 21.58 -21.14
N TRP A 283 -7.52 21.29 -19.85
CA TRP A 283 -8.36 20.14 -19.44
C TRP A 283 -9.83 20.34 -19.81
N LEU A 284 -10.39 21.54 -19.63
CA LEU A 284 -11.76 21.86 -20.03
C LEU A 284 -11.95 21.76 -21.54
N GLY A 285 -10.97 22.23 -22.32
CA GLY A 285 -11.00 22.25 -23.78
C GLY A 285 -11.04 20.86 -24.43
N HIS A 286 -10.57 19.82 -23.74
CA HIS A 286 -10.61 18.44 -24.23
C HIS A 286 -12.05 17.91 -24.44
N ASP A 287 -12.98 18.26 -23.55
CA ASP A 287 -14.40 17.92 -23.67
C ASP A 287 -15.27 19.04 -23.07
N TRP A 288 -15.27 20.19 -23.74
CA TRP A 288 -15.95 21.40 -23.25
C TRP A 288 -17.43 21.16 -22.93
N GLN A 289 -18.12 20.42 -23.79
CA GLN A 289 -19.56 20.20 -23.67
C GLN A 289 -19.94 19.50 -22.37
N ARG A 290 -19.15 18.50 -21.96
CA ARG A 290 -19.38 17.77 -20.71
C ARG A 290 -18.72 18.42 -19.49
N ARG A 291 -17.61 19.15 -19.69
CA ARG A 291 -16.79 19.67 -18.59
C ARG A 291 -17.15 21.09 -18.15
N LYS A 292 -17.90 21.87 -18.97
CA LYS A 292 -18.28 23.26 -18.63
C LYS A 292 -19.00 23.42 -17.29
N SER A 293 -19.77 22.43 -16.85
CA SER A 293 -20.45 22.46 -15.55
C SER A 293 -19.48 22.46 -14.35
N ASN A 294 -18.26 22.00 -14.56
CA ASN A 294 -17.25 21.80 -13.51
C ASN A 294 -16.32 23.02 -13.36
N VAL A 295 -16.51 24.05 -14.18
CA VAL A 295 -15.69 25.27 -14.21
C VAL A 295 -15.60 25.91 -12.83
N GLN A 296 -16.72 26.01 -12.09
CA GLN A 296 -16.74 26.59 -10.75
C GLN A 296 -15.82 25.86 -9.76
N SER A 297 -15.82 24.53 -9.76
CA SER A 297 -14.97 23.74 -8.87
C SER A 297 -13.48 23.92 -9.17
N LEU A 298 -13.13 24.12 -10.44
CA LEU A 298 -11.74 24.29 -10.88
C LEU A 298 -11.23 25.72 -10.67
N ILE A 299 -12.06 26.73 -10.87
CA ILE A 299 -11.69 28.14 -10.64
C ILE A 299 -11.25 28.34 -9.18
N ASN A 300 -11.88 27.67 -8.23
CA ASN A 300 -11.52 27.76 -6.81
C ASN A 300 -10.11 27.23 -6.50
N CYS A 301 -9.52 26.43 -7.40
CA CYS A 301 -8.13 25.99 -7.27
C CYS A 301 -7.12 27.09 -7.67
N ILE A 302 -7.56 28.15 -8.35
CA ILE A 302 -6.69 29.23 -8.86
C ILE A 302 -6.50 30.30 -7.79
N ARG A 303 -5.25 30.62 -7.47
CA ARG A 303 -4.90 31.69 -6.52
C ARG A 303 -4.71 33.01 -7.26
N PHE A 304 -5.80 33.63 -7.70
CA PHE A 304 -5.75 34.93 -8.41
C PHE A 304 -4.89 36.01 -7.71
N PRO A 305 -4.86 36.14 -6.36
CA PRO A 305 -3.97 37.09 -5.69
C PRO A 305 -2.47 36.81 -5.86
N SER A 306 -2.11 35.59 -6.27
CA SER A 306 -0.73 35.17 -6.57
C SER A 306 -0.36 35.35 -8.06
N MET A 307 -1.28 35.81 -8.91
CA MET A 307 -0.96 36.15 -10.30
C MET A 307 -0.27 37.53 -10.39
N PRO A 308 0.56 37.76 -11.41
CA PRO A 308 1.12 39.08 -11.66
C PRO A 308 0.02 40.13 -11.86
N LEU A 309 0.13 41.28 -11.18
CA LEU A 309 -0.87 42.36 -11.26
C LEU A 309 -1.11 42.84 -12.69
N TRP A 310 -0.05 42.94 -13.50
CA TRP A 310 -0.16 43.33 -14.91
C TRP A 310 -1.04 42.35 -15.70
N TYR A 311 -0.98 41.06 -15.38
CA TYR A 311 -1.78 40.03 -16.04
C TYR A 311 -3.25 40.22 -15.68
N LEU A 312 -3.58 40.35 -14.39
CA LEU A 312 -4.96 40.60 -13.94
C LEU A 312 -5.59 41.85 -14.59
N LEU A 313 -4.81 42.91 -14.78
CA LEU A 313 -5.26 44.16 -15.42
C LEU A 313 -5.44 44.03 -16.94
N CYS A 314 -4.58 43.27 -17.61
CA CYS A 314 -4.49 43.27 -19.08
C CYS A 314 -5.07 42.00 -19.73
N VAL A 315 -5.32 40.93 -18.99
CA VAL A 315 -5.63 39.60 -19.53
C VAL A 315 -6.82 39.62 -20.51
N ARG A 316 -7.86 40.41 -20.22
CA ARG A 316 -9.05 40.54 -21.08
C ARG A 316 -8.74 41.13 -22.47
N ARG A 317 -7.64 41.87 -22.60
CA ARG A 317 -7.17 42.50 -23.85
C ARG A 317 -6.11 41.67 -24.55
N VAL A 318 -5.24 41.02 -23.78
CA VAL A 318 -4.06 40.30 -24.28
C VAL A 318 -4.42 38.90 -24.77
N GLU A 319 -5.35 38.22 -24.10
CA GLU A 319 -5.66 36.83 -24.40
C GLU A 319 -6.54 36.69 -25.65
N THR A 320 -6.13 35.79 -26.54
CA THR A 320 -6.80 35.55 -27.83
C THR A 320 -7.57 34.24 -27.86
N HIS A 321 -7.24 33.29 -26.97
CA HIS A 321 -7.88 31.98 -26.95
C HIS A 321 -9.34 32.04 -26.46
N ASN A 322 -10.25 31.51 -27.28
CA ASN A 322 -11.70 31.62 -27.06
C ASN A 322 -12.16 31.10 -25.69
N LEU A 323 -11.68 29.92 -25.27
CA LEU A 323 -12.09 29.34 -23.98
C LEU A 323 -11.54 30.12 -22.79
N VAL A 324 -10.34 30.70 -22.92
CA VAL A 324 -9.79 31.53 -21.84
C VAL A 324 -10.63 32.80 -21.72
N ARG A 325 -10.97 33.44 -22.85
CA ARG A 325 -11.86 34.61 -22.86
C ARG A 325 -13.24 34.30 -22.30
N GLU A 326 -13.83 33.17 -22.66
CA GLU A 326 -15.13 32.74 -22.12
C GLU A 326 -15.08 32.59 -20.60
N LEU A 327 -14.03 31.95 -20.07
CA LEU A 327 -13.85 31.79 -18.63
C LEU A 327 -13.61 33.12 -17.91
N LEU A 328 -12.77 34.00 -18.48
CA LEU A 328 -12.49 35.34 -17.93
C LEU A 328 -13.69 36.28 -17.95
N ASN A 329 -14.63 36.09 -18.89
CA ASN A 329 -15.85 36.89 -18.99
C ASN A 329 -16.98 36.38 -18.06
N SER A 330 -16.79 35.26 -17.38
CA SER A 330 -17.76 34.78 -16.40
C SER A 330 -17.81 35.71 -15.19
N SER A 331 -19.01 36.02 -14.69
CA SER A 331 -19.21 36.97 -13.59
C SER A 331 -18.46 36.58 -12.31
N ASN A 332 -18.36 35.28 -12.03
CA ASN A 332 -17.62 34.79 -10.87
C ASN A 332 -16.11 35.03 -11.01
N VAL A 333 -15.50 34.71 -12.15
CA VAL A 333 -14.07 34.97 -12.38
C VAL A 333 -13.78 36.46 -12.40
N ASP A 334 -14.68 37.26 -12.99
CA ASP A 334 -14.59 38.71 -13.01
C ASP A 334 -14.52 39.28 -11.59
N ALA A 335 -15.42 38.84 -10.70
CA ALA A 335 -15.42 39.22 -9.29
C ALA A 335 -14.12 38.82 -8.58
N LEU A 336 -13.61 37.60 -8.81
CA LEU A 336 -12.36 37.12 -8.23
C LEU A 336 -11.15 37.93 -8.70
N ILE A 337 -11.09 38.29 -9.99
CA ILE A 337 -10.03 39.15 -10.55
C ILE A 337 -10.09 40.53 -9.91
N ASN A 338 -11.26 41.17 -9.85
CA ASN A 338 -11.42 42.51 -9.28
C ASN A 338 -11.09 42.52 -7.78
N GLN A 339 -11.52 41.49 -7.04
CA GLN A 339 -11.17 41.30 -5.64
C GLN A 339 -9.64 41.14 -5.46
N SER A 340 -9.00 40.36 -6.32
CA SER A 340 -7.56 40.12 -6.26
C SER A 340 -6.76 41.38 -6.60
N ILE A 341 -7.18 42.15 -7.60
CA ILE A 341 -6.59 43.46 -7.91
C ILE A 341 -6.67 44.36 -6.68
N SER A 342 -7.87 44.49 -6.09
CA SER A 342 -8.07 45.28 -4.86
C SER A 342 -7.11 44.84 -3.75
N GLN A 343 -7.07 43.53 -3.43
CA GLN A 343 -6.18 42.97 -2.41
C GLN A 343 -4.71 43.26 -2.68
N ILE A 344 -4.23 43.08 -3.92
CA ILE A 344 -2.84 43.35 -4.29
C ILE A 344 -2.55 44.85 -4.15
N THR A 345 -3.42 45.72 -4.67
CA THR A 345 -3.22 47.18 -4.61
C THR A 345 -3.27 47.74 -3.19
N SER A 346 -4.16 47.25 -2.33
CA SER A 346 -4.21 47.64 -0.91
C SER A 346 -2.93 47.24 -0.18
N LYS A 347 -2.45 45.99 -0.38
CA LYS A 347 -1.18 45.55 0.18
C LYS A 347 0.00 46.40 -0.31
N MET A 348 0.05 46.73 -1.60
CA MET A 348 1.09 47.62 -2.14
C MET A 348 1.05 49.02 -1.50
N TYR A 349 -0.14 49.54 -1.22
CA TYR A 349 -0.32 50.83 -0.56
C TYR A 349 0.09 50.81 0.93
N GLU A 350 -0.31 49.77 1.66
CA GLU A 350 0.09 49.54 3.07
C GLU A 350 1.61 49.46 3.19
N GLN A 351 2.26 48.66 2.35
CA GLN A 351 3.73 48.56 2.31
C GLN A 351 4.41 49.90 2.05
N LYS A 352 3.85 50.71 1.14
CA LYS A 352 4.35 52.06 0.85
C LYS A 352 4.19 53.02 2.03
N GLN A 353 3.12 52.91 2.82
CA GLN A 353 2.90 53.73 4.02
C GLN A 353 3.85 53.36 5.16
N GLU A 354 4.21 52.09 5.29
CA GLU A 354 5.18 51.60 6.30
C GLU A 354 6.64 52.00 5.98
N GLY A 355 6.89 52.77 4.92
CA GLY A 355 8.23 53.19 4.52
C GLY A 355 9.07 52.06 3.90
N PHE A 356 8.48 50.89 3.65
CA PHE A 356 9.10 49.90 2.78
C PHE A 356 9.13 50.48 1.36
N ILE A 357 10.34 50.65 0.83
CA ILE A 357 10.54 50.66 -0.62
C ILE A 357 9.90 49.36 -1.13
N LEU A 358 9.38 49.33 -2.38
CA LEU A 358 9.03 48.07 -3.07
C LEU A 358 10.32 47.25 -3.28
N ASP A 359 10.88 46.80 -2.17
CA ASP A 359 12.08 46.03 -2.06
C ASP A 359 11.69 44.58 -2.27
N TYR A 360 12.62 43.87 -2.88
CA TYR A 360 12.53 42.47 -3.21
C TYR A 360 11.97 41.63 -2.04
N ASP A 361 12.37 41.96 -0.81
CA ASP A 361 11.98 41.28 0.44
C ASP A 361 10.48 41.40 0.82
N SER A 362 9.77 42.41 0.31
CA SER A 362 8.33 42.62 0.52
C SER A 362 7.47 41.84 -0.48
N ILE A 363 8.00 41.62 -1.69
CA ILE A 363 7.38 40.79 -2.73
C ILE A 363 7.46 39.31 -2.31
N THR A 364 8.58 38.92 -1.71
CA THR A 364 8.90 37.53 -1.29
C THR A 364 8.14 37.08 -0.05
N LYS A 365 7.85 37.96 0.90
CA LYS A 365 6.91 37.67 2.01
C LYS A 365 5.48 37.41 1.54
N ASN A 366 5.04 38.07 0.45
CA ASN A 366 3.73 37.81 -0.15
C ASN A 366 3.67 36.47 -0.92
N LEU A 367 4.82 36.00 -1.41
CA LEU A 367 4.97 34.67 -2.04
C LEU A 367 4.97 33.52 -1.01
N GLN A 368 4.99 33.78 0.29
CA GLN A 368 5.12 32.73 1.31
C GLN A 368 3.86 31.85 1.47
N GLN A 369 2.71 32.25 0.88
CA GLN A 369 1.48 31.45 0.76
C GLN A 369 1.28 30.85 -0.65
N SER A 370 2.28 30.98 -1.52
CA SER A 370 2.19 30.55 -2.92
C SER A 370 2.66 29.11 -3.12
N ARG A 371 2.40 28.58 -4.31
CA ARG A 371 2.89 27.26 -4.74
C ARG A 371 4.41 27.28 -4.86
N CYS A 372 4.98 26.10 -5.09
CA CYS A 372 6.39 26.00 -5.44
C CYS A 372 6.61 26.63 -6.83
N TRP A 373 7.45 27.66 -6.90
CA TRP A 373 7.85 28.27 -8.18
C TRP A 373 9.07 27.54 -8.72
N ILE A 374 9.08 27.30 -10.03
CA ILE A 374 10.23 26.74 -10.73
C ILE A 374 10.85 27.74 -11.70
N VAL A 375 12.12 27.48 -12.02
CA VAL A 375 12.86 28.14 -13.09
C VAL A 375 13.17 27.10 -14.13
N ASP A 376 12.49 27.19 -15.27
CA ASP A 376 12.70 26.33 -16.42
C ASP A 376 13.30 27.13 -17.58
N GLU A 377 14.49 26.73 -18.04
CA GLU A 377 15.18 27.38 -19.16
C GLU A 377 14.48 27.18 -20.50
N ALA A 378 13.66 26.13 -20.64
CA ALA A 378 12.86 25.86 -21.82
C ALA A 378 11.56 26.68 -21.85
N CYS A 379 11.21 27.38 -20.76
CA CYS A 379 10.01 28.18 -20.68
C CYS A 379 10.17 29.50 -21.48
N PRO A 380 9.39 29.70 -22.57
CA PRO A 380 9.61 30.82 -23.50
C PRO A 380 9.17 32.18 -22.94
N TYR A 381 8.39 32.19 -21.87
CA TYR A 381 7.91 33.39 -21.18
C TYR A 381 8.50 33.52 -19.76
N TYR A 382 9.56 32.76 -19.45
CA TYR A 382 10.24 32.91 -18.17
C TYR A 382 10.88 34.31 -18.08
N HIS A 383 10.44 35.06 -17.08
CA HIS A 383 11.01 36.35 -16.71
C HIS A 383 11.19 36.40 -15.20
N HIS A 384 12.26 37.07 -14.77
CA HIS A 384 12.47 37.32 -13.35
C HIS A 384 11.34 38.20 -12.79
N ILE A 385 10.96 38.03 -11.52
CA ILE A 385 9.78 38.69 -10.94
C ILE A 385 9.86 40.23 -10.99
N CYS A 386 11.07 40.78 -10.99
CA CYS A 386 11.35 42.22 -11.11
C CYS A 386 11.68 42.66 -12.55
N CYS A 387 11.53 41.80 -13.55
CA CYS A 387 11.83 42.15 -14.94
C CYS A 387 10.76 43.07 -15.54
N PRO A 388 11.14 44.20 -16.17
CA PRO A 388 10.19 45.10 -16.82
C PRO A 388 9.53 44.49 -18.08
N HIS A 389 10.11 43.42 -18.64
CA HIS A 389 9.62 42.68 -19.79
C HIS A 389 8.76 41.44 -19.44
N THR A 390 8.27 41.32 -18.20
CA THR A 390 7.45 40.18 -17.73
C THR A 390 6.12 39.92 -18.47
N ARG A 391 5.78 40.72 -19.49
CA ARG A 391 4.44 40.79 -20.13
C ARG A 391 4.25 39.80 -21.30
N ASP A 392 4.71 38.57 -21.13
CA ASP A 392 4.91 37.65 -22.25
C ASP A 392 4.13 36.33 -22.16
N ILE A 393 3.30 36.13 -21.12
CA ILE A 393 2.52 34.90 -20.94
C ILE A 393 1.11 35.03 -21.55
N ASP A 394 0.81 34.16 -22.51
CA ASP A 394 -0.51 33.93 -23.11
C ASP A 394 -0.74 32.41 -23.29
N PHE A 395 -1.97 32.00 -23.59
CA PHE A 395 -2.30 30.58 -23.71
C PHE A 395 -1.54 29.90 -24.86
N LYS A 396 -1.31 30.60 -25.98
CA LYS A 396 -0.62 30.04 -27.15
C LYS A 396 0.85 29.71 -26.85
N ARG A 397 1.55 30.57 -26.12
CA ARG A 397 2.93 30.35 -25.68
C ARG A 397 2.99 29.26 -24.62
N PHE A 398 1.99 29.13 -23.77
CA PHE A 398 1.85 27.98 -22.87
C PHE A 398 1.74 26.66 -23.64
N GLU A 399 0.92 26.58 -24.70
CA GLU A 399 0.85 25.39 -25.55
C GLU A 399 2.18 25.10 -26.26
N SER A 400 2.88 26.13 -26.74
CA SER A 400 4.23 25.99 -27.32
C SER A 400 5.24 25.46 -26.30
N TYR A 401 5.13 25.89 -25.04
CA TYR A 401 5.97 25.39 -23.96
C TYR A 401 5.68 23.93 -23.63
N LEU A 402 4.41 23.53 -23.54
CA LEU A 402 4.06 22.11 -23.38
C LEU A 402 4.59 21.25 -24.53
N THR A 403 4.54 21.76 -25.76
CA THR A 403 5.13 21.08 -26.94
C THR A 403 6.65 20.95 -26.80
N THR A 404 7.31 21.98 -26.27
CA THR A 404 8.75 21.96 -26.00
C THR A 404 9.09 20.92 -24.93
N LEU A 405 8.30 20.83 -23.86
CA LEU A 405 8.47 19.83 -22.80
C LEU A 405 8.35 18.39 -23.32
N GLN A 406 7.46 18.14 -24.29
CA GLN A 406 7.34 16.82 -24.93
C GLN A 406 8.61 16.41 -25.70
N GLN A 407 9.42 17.38 -26.15
CA GLN A 407 10.66 17.14 -26.89
C GLN A 407 11.89 17.03 -25.98
N GLN A 408 11.75 17.32 -24.68
CA GLN A 408 12.83 17.22 -23.71
C GLN A 408 13.14 15.76 -23.34
N PRO A 409 14.37 15.46 -22.86
CA PRO A 409 14.71 14.11 -22.42
C PRO A 409 13.87 13.68 -21.20
N PRO A 410 13.67 12.37 -20.96
CA PRO A 410 12.82 11.86 -19.88
C PRO A 410 13.16 12.39 -18.47
N ASP A 411 14.44 12.66 -18.20
CA ASP A 411 14.91 13.15 -16.90
C ASP A 411 14.93 14.67 -16.79
N TYR A 412 14.45 15.40 -17.80
CA TYR A 412 14.51 16.87 -17.84
C TYR A 412 13.88 17.54 -16.62
N TRP A 413 12.69 17.10 -16.23
CA TRP A 413 11.95 17.61 -15.08
C TRP A 413 12.75 17.59 -13.77
N SER A 414 13.69 16.64 -13.63
CA SER A 414 14.52 16.51 -12.43
C SER A 414 15.59 17.61 -12.32
N LYS A 415 15.98 18.18 -13.47
CA LYS A 415 16.97 19.27 -13.58
C LYS A 415 16.36 20.65 -13.36
N VAL A 416 15.02 20.75 -13.37
CA VAL A 416 14.30 22.00 -13.13
C VAL A 416 14.56 22.46 -11.70
N GLU A 417 15.01 23.70 -11.56
CA GLU A 417 15.35 24.29 -10.28
C GLU A 417 14.12 24.97 -9.66
N LEU A 418 14.05 24.93 -8.33
CA LEU A 418 13.10 25.76 -7.60
C LEU A 418 13.59 27.20 -7.62
N LEU A 419 12.68 28.16 -7.79
CA LEU A 419 13.01 29.57 -7.73
C LEU A 419 13.53 29.91 -6.34
N ASP A 420 14.82 30.23 -6.24
CA ASP A 420 15.39 30.77 -5.01
C ASP A 420 14.95 32.23 -4.86
N ILE A 421 13.95 32.39 -4.01
CA ILE A 421 13.41 33.67 -3.59
C ILE A 421 14.47 34.58 -2.96
N LYS A 422 15.58 34.08 -2.42
CA LYS A 422 16.64 34.92 -1.81
C LYS A 422 17.78 35.25 -2.76
N ASN A 423 17.97 34.46 -3.81
CA ASN A 423 19.02 34.65 -4.80
C ASN A 423 18.46 34.50 -6.21
N PRO A 424 17.78 35.54 -6.71
CA PRO A 424 17.11 35.45 -8.00
C PRO A 424 18.12 35.30 -9.12
N ARG A 425 18.02 34.20 -9.90
CA ARG A 425 18.67 34.14 -11.21
C ARG A 425 18.14 35.31 -12.05
N LYS A 426 19.05 36.14 -12.57
CA LYS A 426 18.71 37.21 -13.53
C LYS A 426 18.12 36.55 -14.78
N CYS A 427 17.00 37.07 -15.30
CA CYS A 427 16.48 36.62 -16.59
C CYS A 427 17.52 36.86 -17.68
N LYS A 428 17.46 36.07 -18.76
CA LYS A 428 18.30 36.29 -19.96
C LYS A 428 18.14 37.69 -20.57
N CYS A 429 17.02 38.37 -20.29
CA CYS A 429 16.76 39.76 -20.66
C CYS A 429 17.52 40.83 -19.86
N MET A 430 18.19 40.45 -18.77
CA MET A 430 18.99 41.33 -17.91
C MET A 430 20.50 41.03 -17.98
N GLN A 431 20.90 40.15 -18.91
CA GLN A 431 22.28 39.89 -19.32
C GLN A 431 22.49 40.51 -20.70
#